data_AF-A0A7Y0N0N5-F1
#
_entry.id   AF-A0A7Y0N0N5-F1
#
_cell.length_a   1.000
_cell.length_b   1.000
_cell.length_c   1.000
_cell.angle_alpha   90.00
_cell.angle_beta   90.00
_cell.angle_gamma   90.00
#
_symmetry.space_group_name_H-M   'P 1'
#
loop_
_entity.id
_entity.type
_entity.pdbx_description
1 polymer ?
#
loop_
_entity_poly.entity_id
_entity_poly.type
_entity_poly.pdbx_seq_one_letter_code
_entity_poly.pdbx_strand_id
1 'polypeptide(L)'
;PGVVSRGYGAKAPQYPLVLNDDTPTQHCGDEPKLIHRRTGAPVAVDPVRANAVKALVELDVDIIITDDGLQHYALERDVELVIVDGNRRFGNECLIPLGPLREGVERLQEVDFIITNGGLAHQGEISMSLAPSKAINLKTKQQVDVSELKALVAFAGIGHPPRFFNTLESMNADVKVTKGFADHQDFDQKELEALALQGANVIMTEKDAVKCCDYAQDNWWYLPVSAQFEPKDAERILNRIKEVKATYG
;
A
#
# COMPACT_ATOMS: atom_id res chain seq x y z
N PRO A 1 4.07 17.94 3.32
CA PRO A 1 3.13 16.86 3.70
C PRO A 1 3.79 15.78 4.58
N GLY A 2 3.00 15.14 5.44
CA GLY A 2 3.39 14.02 6.29
C GLY A 2 2.28 12.97 6.34
N VAL A 3 2.61 11.74 6.71
CA VAL A 3 1.67 10.62 6.70
C VAL A 3 1.45 10.09 8.11
N VAL A 4 0.19 9.94 8.51
CA VAL A 4 -0.18 9.26 9.74
C VAL A 4 -0.82 7.91 9.44
N SER A 5 -0.43 6.90 10.19
CA SER A 5 -1.00 5.56 10.10
C SER A 5 -1.21 4.96 11.49
N ARG A 6 -2.02 3.92 11.55
CA ARG A 6 -2.24 3.13 12.78
C ARG A 6 -1.09 2.16 13.06
N GLY A 7 -0.38 1.72 12.02
CA GLY A 7 0.64 0.66 12.13
C GLY A 7 0.03 -0.71 12.41
N TYR A 8 -0.91 -1.14 11.57
CA TYR A 8 -1.61 -2.41 11.76
C TYR A 8 -0.62 -3.59 11.85
N GLY A 9 -0.86 -4.51 12.80
CA GLY A 9 0.01 -5.66 13.04
C GLY A 9 1.31 -5.36 13.80
N ALA A 10 1.71 -4.09 13.96
CA ALA A 10 2.93 -3.70 14.64
C ALA A 10 2.69 -3.20 16.06
N LYS A 11 3.76 -3.24 16.88
CA LYS A 11 3.76 -2.70 18.25
C LYS A 11 5.00 -1.85 18.45
N ALA A 12 4.82 -0.55 18.50
CA ALA A 12 5.90 0.37 18.83
C ALA A 12 6.27 0.23 20.31
N PRO A 13 7.56 0.39 20.66
CA PRO A 13 7.98 0.45 22.06
C PRO A 13 7.43 1.69 22.77
N GLN A 14 7.21 2.77 22.03
CA GLN A 14 6.63 4.03 22.52
C GLN A 14 5.82 4.70 21.40
N TYR A 15 4.72 5.33 21.79
CA TYR A 15 3.87 6.13 20.90
C TYR A 15 3.85 7.60 21.35
N PRO A 16 3.68 8.55 20.41
CA PRO A 16 3.70 8.37 18.96
C PRO A 16 5.10 7.99 18.45
N LEU A 17 5.17 7.12 17.44
CA LEU A 17 6.43 6.71 16.81
C LEU A 17 6.61 7.45 15.49
N VAL A 18 7.54 8.39 15.41
CA VAL A 18 7.99 8.99 14.15
C VAL A 18 9.05 8.10 13.53
N LEU A 19 8.86 7.69 12.28
CA LEU A 19 9.75 6.78 11.58
C LEU A 19 11.05 7.46 11.14
N ASN A 20 12.11 6.65 11.12
CA ASN A 20 13.36 6.91 10.44
C ASN A 20 13.78 5.68 9.61
N ASP A 21 14.91 5.80 8.90
CA ASP A 21 15.44 4.74 8.03
C ASP A 21 15.72 3.43 8.79
N ASP A 22 16.08 3.52 10.06
CA ASP A 22 16.43 2.37 10.92
C ASP A 22 15.22 1.79 11.68
N THR A 23 14.04 2.41 11.58
CA THR A 23 12.86 1.98 12.35
C THR A 23 12.44 0.57 11.91
N PRO A 24 12.41 -0.44 12.80
CA PRO A 24 12.06 -1.80 12.42
C PRO A 24 10.61 -1.93 11.97
N THR A 25 10.35 -2.78 10.96
CA THR A 25 8.99 -3.08 10.47
C THR A 25 8.08 -3.60 11.58
N GLN A 26 8.60 -4.38 12.52
CA GLN A 26 7.86 -4.86 13.70
C GLN A 26 7.31 -3.75 14.62
N HIS A 27 7.92 -2.56 14.60
CA HIS A 27 7.50 -1.43 15.44
C HIS A 27 6.52 -0.50 14.72
N CYS A 28 6.63 -0.35 13.41
CA CYS A 28 5.85 0.62 12.63
C CYS A 28 4.83 0.01 11.67
N GLY A 29 4.97 -1.26 11.30
CA GLY A 29 4.15 -1.94 10.29
C GLY A 29 4.79 -1.93 8.91
N ASP A 30 4.34 -2.83 8.05
CA ASP A 30 4.82 -2.95 6.66
C ASP A 30 4.43 -1.75 5.80
N GLU A 31 3.18 -1.27 5.92
CA GLU A 31 2.67 -0.13 5.16
C GLU A 31 3.34 1.21 5.54
N PRO A 32 3.44 1.61 6.83
CA PRO A 32 4.10 2.87 7.17
C PRO A 32 5.58 2.89 6.80
N LYS A 33 6.27 1.75 6.97
CA LYS A 33 7.68 1.62 6.55
C LYS A 33 7.83 1.74 5.04
N LEU A 34 6.93 1.11 4.26
CA LEU A 34 6.92 1.23 2.81
C LEU A 34 6.69 2.68 2.37
N ILE A 35 5.68 3.36 2.94
CA ILE A 35 5.36 4.75 2.62
C ILE A 35 6.56 5.65 2.91
N HIS A 36 7.18 5.52 4.08
CA HIS A 36 8.37 6.29 4.45
C HIS A 36 9.52 6.08 3.45
N ARG A 37 9.85 4.81 3.14
CA ARG A 37 10.93 4.46 2.21
C ARG A 37 10.69 5.00 0.79
N ARG A 38 9.44 4.95 0.33
CA ARG A 38 9.08 5.29 -1.05
C ARG A 38 8.93 6.79 -1.28
N THR A 39 8.42 7.51 -0.30
CA THR A 39 8.09 8.94 -0.44
C THR A 39 9.12 9.86 0.18
N GLY A 40 9.90 9.38 1.17
CA GLY A 40 10.76 10.22 2.01
C GLY A 40 9.97 11.18 2.91
N ALA A 41 8.64 11.11 2.93
CA ALA A 41 7.82 11.95 3.78
C ALA A 41 7.99 11.55 5.27
N PRO A 42 7.86 12.51 6.21
CA PRO A 42 7.70 12.18 7.62
C PRO A 42 6.49 11.27 7.81
N VAL A 43 6.68 10.13 8.47
CA VAL A 43 5.62 9.18 8.79
C VAL A 43 5.55 8.99 10.30
N ALA A 44 4.36 9.10 10.88
CA ALA A 44 4.13 8.81 12.29
C ALA A 44 3.06 7.74 12.48
N VAL A 45 3.30 6.87 13.45
CA VAL A 45 2.41 5.77 13.80
C VAL A 45 1.91 5.96 15.23
N ASP A 46 0.59 5.91 15.41
CA ASP A 46 -0.07 5.90 16.72
C ASP A 46 -1.51 5.32 16.57
N PRO A 47 -1.97 4.42 17.45
CA PRO A 47 -3.37 3.99 17.47
C PRO A 47 -4.38 5.14 17.56
N VAL A 48 -4.01 6.23 18.25
CA VAL A 48 -4.72 7.50 18.33
C VAL A 48 -4.08 8.47 17.33
N ARG A 49 -4.62 8.56 16.12
CA ARG A 49 -3.99 9.31 15.01
C ARG A 49 -3.75 10.78 15.34
N ALA A 50 -4.56 11.41 16.19
CA ALA A 50 -4.35 12.78 16.62
C ALA A 50 -2.99 12.99 17.32
N ASN A 51 -2.47 11.98 18.03
CA ASN A 51 -1.13 12.06 18.63
C ASN A 51 -0.03 11.97 17.57
N ALA A 52 -0.19 11.09 16.58
CA ALA A 52 0.71 11.01 15.43
C ALA A 52 0.75 12.34 14.66
N VAL A 53 -0.41 12.98 14.45
CA VAL A 53 -0.50 14.31 13.84
C VAL A 53 0.29 15.34 14.64
N LYS A 54 0.07 15.44 15.96
CA LYS A 54 0.80 16.38 16.83
C LYS A 54 2.31 16.19 16.74
N ALA A 55 2.79 14.94 16.65
CA ALA A 55 4.21 14.65 16.49
C ALA A 55 4.77 15.12 15.13
N LEU A 56 3.98 15.07 14.06
CA LEU A 56 4.40 15.54 12.73
C LEU A 56 4.30 17.05 12.55
N VAL A 57 3.42 17.74 13.27
CA VAL A 57 3.30 19.21 13.20
C VAL A 57 4.61 19.89 13.60
N GLU A 58 5.37 19.31 14.53
CA GLU A 58 6.71 19.80 14.93
C GLU A 58 7.77 19.69 13.81
N LEU A 59 7.45 19.02 12.69
CA LEU A 59 8.34 18.80 11.54
C LEU A 59 7.98 19.66 10.31
N ASP A 60 7.33 20.80 10.53
CA ASP A 60 6.93 21.76 9.47
C ASP A 60 6.06 21.12 8.37
N VAL A 61 5.19 20.19 8.78
CA VAL A 61 4.22 19.54 7.90
C VAL A 61 2.98 20.42 7.74
N ASP A 62 2.66 20.72 6.48
CA ASP A 62 1.53 21.57 6.07
C ASP A 62 0.27 20.78 5.65
N ILE A 63 0.41 19.48 5.38
CA ILE A 63 -0.66 18.59 4.93
C ILE A 63 -0.47 17.23 5.60
N ILE A 64 -1.53 16.71 6.23
CA ILE A 64 -1.55 15.36 6.77
C ILE A 64 -2.30 14.44 5.81
N ILE A 65 -1.66 13.34 5.43
CA ILE A 65 -2.30 12.23 4.71
C ILE A 65 -2.52 11.09 5.70
N THR A 66 -3.74 10.56 5.72
CA THR A 66 -4.16 9.54 6.68
C THR A 66 -4.33 8.21 5.96
N ASP A 67 -3.46 7.24 6.25
CA ASP A 67 -3.47 5.92 5.60
C ASP A 67 -4.56 5.02 6.20
N ASP A 68 -5.46 4.43 5.41
CA ASP A 68 -6.68 3.73 5.87
C ASP A 68 -7.50 4.54 6.91
N GLY A 69 -7.66 5.85 6.67
CA GLY A 69 -8.21 6.79 7.67
C GLY A 69 -9.72 7.01 7.63
N LEU A 70 -10.45 6.48 6.64
CA LEU A 70 -11.85 6.82 6.39
C LEU A 70 -12.76 6.50 7.59
N GLN A 71 -12.58 5.33 8.21
CA GLN A 71 -13.34 4.92 9.40
C GLN A 71 -12.85 5.57 10.71
N HIS A 72 -11.78 6.38 10.69
CA HIS A 72 -11.19 6.96 11.90
C HIS A 72 -11.84 8.31 12.25
N TYR A 73 -13.14 8.30 12.55
CA TYR A 73 -13.97 9.49 12.82
C TYR A 73 -13.46 10.43 13.93
N ALA A 74 -12.59 9.96 14.83
CA ALA A 74 -11.99 10.78 15.87
C ALA A 74 -10.96 11.80 15.34
N LEU A 75 -10.48 11.64 14.09
CA LEU A 75 -9.62 12.61 13.41
C LEU A 75 -10.45 13.34 12.35
N GLU A 76 -10.60 14.65 12.50
CA GLU A 76 -11.22 15.50 11.48
C GLU A 76 -10.43 15.47 10.17
N ARG A 77 -11.13 15.55 9.04
CA ARG A 77 -10.56 15.45 7.69
C ARG A 77 -11.25 16.47 6.80
N ASP A 78 -10.45 17.30 6.14
CA ASP A 78 -10.98 18.30 5.20
C ASP A 78 -11.29 17.75 3.81
N VAL A 79 -10.59 16.68 3.42
CA VAL A 79 -10.75 16.01 2.12
C VAL A 79 -10.75 14.51 2.33
N GLU A 80 -11.75 13.83 1.79
CA GLU A 80 -11.88 12.38 1.86
C GLU A 80 -11.80 11.73 0.47
N LEU A 81 -10.96 10.70 0.37
CA LEU A 81 -10.77 9.91 -0.84
C LEU A 81 -11.09 8.45 -0.52
N VAL A 82 -11.99 7.86 -1.29
CA VAL A 82 -12.35 6.44 -1.16
C VAL A 82 -11.88 5.67 -2.37
N ILE A 83 -11.21 4.54 -2.12
CA ILE A 83 -10.78 3.62 -3.17
C ILE A 83 -11.79 2.48 -3.29
N VAL A 84 -12.34 2.29 -4.48
CA VAL A 84 -13.26 1.20 -4.84
C VAL A 84 -12.56 0.26 -5.83
N ASP A 85 -12.69 -1.05 -5.63
CA ASP A 85 -12.23 -2.03 -6.63
C ASP A 85 -13.18 -2.01 -7.84
N GLY A 86 -12.68 -1.64 -9.02
CA GLY A 86 -13.55 -1.46 -10.19
C GLY A 86 -14.12 -2.75 -10.78
N ASN A 87 -13.60 -3.92 -10.43
CA ASN A 87 -14.12 -5.20 -10.88
C ASN A 87 -15.07 -5.81 -9.85
N ARG A 88 -14.65 -5.88 -8.59
CA ARG A 88 -15.44 -6.48 -7.49
C ARG A 88 -16.55 -5.57 -7.00
N ARG A 89 -16.40 -4.26 -7.19
CA ARG A 89 -17.29 -3.21 -6.66
C ARG A 89 -17.56 -3.48 -5.17
N PHE A 90 -18.83 -3.61 -4.77
CA PHE A 90 -19.24 -3.72 -3.37
C PHE A 90 -19.61 -5.14 -2.92
N GLY A 91 -19.34 -6.16 -3.75
CA GLY A 91 -19.67 -7.55 -3.42
C GLY A 91 -21.19 -7.78 -3.30
N ASN A 92 -21.64 -8.25 -2.13
CA ASN A 92 -23.07 -8.44 -1.83
C ASN A 92 -23.71 -7.26 -1.09
N GLU A 93 -23.00 -6.12 -1.02
CA GLU A 93 -23.46 -4.87 -0.40
C GLU A 93 -23.83 -4.99 1.09
N CYS A 94 -23.47 -6.09 1.74
CA CYS A 94 -23.72 -6.30 3.15
C CYS A 94 -22.50 -5.87 3.99
N LEU A 95 -22.80 -5.34 5.18
CA LEU A 95 -21.78 -5.09 6.19
C LEU A 95 -21.18 -6.40 6.73
N ILE A 96 -19.95 -6.33 7.21
CA ILE A 96 -19.32 -7.42 7.97
C ILE A 96 -20.22 -7.81 9.17
N PRO A 97 -20.43 -9.11 9.44
CA PRO A 97 -19.80 -10.28 8.80
C PRO A 97 -20.55 -10.87 7.61
N LEU A 98 -21.73 -10.34 7.24
CA LEU A 98 -22.55 -10.87 6.15
C LEU A 98 -21.97 -10.55 4.76
N GLY A 99 -21.15 -9.50 4.67
CA GLY A 99 -20.46 -9.09 3.46
C GLY A 99 -19.11 -8.44 3.73
N PRO A 100 -18.44 -7.90 2.70
CA PRO A 100 -17.09 -7.37 2.80
C PRO A 100 -17.04 -5.91 3.28
N LEU A 101 -18.18 -5.22 3.39
CA LEU A 101 -18.21 -3.78 3.63
C LEU A 101 -17.98 -3.45 5.11
N ARG A 102 -17.11 -2.48 5.39
CA ARG A 102 -16.94 -1.88 6.73
C ARG A 102 -18.03 -0.84 7.03
N GLU A 103 -18.54 -0.20 5.99
CA GLU A 103 -19.55 0.87 6.02
C GLU A 103 -20.46 0.74 4.80
N GLY A 104 -21.69 1.26 4.90
CA GLY A 104 -22.65 1.16 3.80
C GLY A 104 -22.27 2.02 2.60
N VAL A 105 -22.78 1.65 1.42
CA VAL A 105 -22.47 2.32 0.15
C VAL A 105 -22.98 3.77 0.10
N GLU A 106 -23.95 4.12 0.94
CA GLU A 106 -24.43 5.49 1.12
C GLU A 106 -23.32 6.46 1.54
N ARG A 107 -22.28 5.97 2.23
CA ARG A 107 -21.13 6.79 2.66
C ARG A 107 -20.39 7.44 1.49
N LEU A 108 -20.49 6.86 0.30
CA LEU A 108 -19.90 7.38 -0.92
C LEU A 108 -20.50 8.72 -1.37
N GLN A 109 -21.68 9.10 -0.87
CA GLN A 109 -22.30 10.39 -1.17
C GLN A 109 -21.67 11.56 -0.40
N GLU A 110 -20.88 11.26 0.63
CA GLU A 110 -20.33 12.25 1.56
C GLU A 110 -18.84 12.53 1.33
N VAL A 111 -18.18 11.78 0.44
CA VAL A 111 -16.73 11.89 0.20
C VAL A 111 -16.43 12.82 -0.97
N ASP A 112 -15.29 13.51 -0.95
CA ASP A 112 -14.91 14.42 -2.05
C ASP A 112 -14.59 13.66 -3.34
N PHE A 113 -13.92 12.50 -3.23
CA PHE A 113 -13.48 11.72 -4.38
C PHE A 113 -13.70 10.21 -4.21
N ILE A 114 -14.32 9.60 -5.21
CA ILE A 114 -14.36 8.15 -5.39
C ILE A 114 -13.32 7.79 -6.46
N ILE A 115 -12.33 6.99 -6.08
CA ILE A 115 -11.26 6.49 -6.95
C ILE A 115 -11.53 5.03 -7.26
N THR A 116 -11.67 4.70 -8.54
CA THR A 116 -11.90 3.34 -9.00
C THR A 116 -10.59 2.70 -9.46
N ASN A 117 -10.17 1.67 -8.73
CA ASN A 117 -8.93 0.94 -8.94
C ASN A 117 -9.12 -0.22 -9.92
N GLY A 118 -8.62 -0.06 -11.15
CA GLY A 118 -8.85 -0.98 -12.25
C GLY A 118 -10.31 -1.03 -12.69
N GLY A 119 -10.64 -1.93 -13.62
CA GLY A 119 -12.02 -2.05 -14.13
C GLY A 119 -12.52 -0.79 -14.85
N LEU A 120 -13.84 -0.61 -14.91
CA LEU A 120 -14.48 0.56 -15.52
C LEU A 120 -14.92 1.54 -14.42
N ALA A 121 -14.40 2.76 -14.47
CA ALA A 121 -14.87 3.86 -13.62
C ALA A 121 -16.28 4.31 -14.03
N HIS A 122 -17.16 4.50 -13.05
CA HIS A 122 -18.49 5.05 -13.29
C HIS A 122 -18.46 6.58 -13.41
N GLN A 123 -19.57 7.17 -13.84
CA GLN A 123 -19.70 8.62 -13.95
C GLN A 123 -19.44 9.29 -12.59
N GLY A 124 -18.54 10.27 -12.57
CA GLY A 124 -18.15 10.99 -11.36
C GLY A 124 -16.96 10.38 -10.61
N GLU A 125 -16.59 9.14 -10.91
CA GLU A 125 -15.42 8.48 -10.33
C GLU A 125 -14.14 8.85 -11.06
N ILE A 126 -13.03 8.84 -10.33
CA ILE A 126 -11.67 8.99 -10.87
C ILE A 126 -11.14 7.59 -11.22
N SER A 127 -10.69 7.41 -12.45
CA SER A 127 -10.04 6.16 -12.85
C SER A 127 -8.61 6.11 -12.33
N MET A 128 -8.24 4.99 -11.71
CA MET A 128 -6.87 4.69 -11.30
C MET A 128 -6.48 3.29 -11.77
N SER A 129 -5.30 3.15 -12.34
CA SER A 129 -4.69 1.86 -12.64
C SER A 129 -3.44 1.65 -11.79
N LEU A 130 -3.01 0.40 -11.63
CA LEU A 130 -1.69 0.10 -11.09
C LEU A 130 -0.76 -0.23 -12.24
N ALA A 131 0.32 0.54 -12.38
CA ALA A 131 1.37 0.27 -13.34
C ALA A 131 2.55 -0.40 -12.63
N PRO A 132 2.88 -1.65 -12.98
CA PRO A 132 4.12 -2.26 -12.53
C PRO A 132 5.32 -1.58 -13.18
N SER A 133 6.43 -1.55 -12.46
CA SER A 133 7.72 -1.06 -12.95
C SER A 133 8.71 -2.22 -13.12
N LYS A 134 10.02 -1.95 -13.10
CA LYS A 134 11.05 -2.99 -13.15
C LYS A 134 11.10 -3.78 -11.84
N ALA A 135 11.44 -5.06 -11.93
CA ALA A 135 11.73 -5.85 -10.75
C ALA A 135 13.03 -5.35 -10.11
N ILE A 136 13.02 -5.18 -8.79
CA ILE A 136 14.16 -4.64 -8.02
C ILE A 136 14.72 -5.73 -7.11
N ASN A 137 16.02 -5.96 -7.20
CA ASN A 137 16.72 -6.90 -6.32
C ASN A 137 16.72 -6.35 -4.89
N LEU A 138 16.36 -7.19 -3.91
CA LEU A 138 16.24 -6.74 -2.50
C LEU A 138 17.58 -6.27 -1.94
N LYS A 139 18.70 -6.89 -2.33
CA LYS A 139 20.04 -6.59 -1.82
C LYS A 139 20.76 -5.55 -2.66
N THR A 140 20.93 -5.82 -3.95
CA THR A 140 21.77 -5.00 -4.84
C THR A 140 21.06 -3.77 -5.37
N LYS A 141 19.73 -3.69 -5.24
CA LYS A 141 18.87 -2.66 -5.84
C LYS A 141 18.93 -2.59 -7.37
N GLN A 142 19.53 -3.60 -8.01
CA GLN A 142 19.51 -3.74 -9.47
C GLN A 142 18.08 -3.81 -9.97
N GLN A 143 17.82 -3.15 -11.09
CA GLN A 143 16.51 -3.15 -11.76
C GLN A 143 16.59 -3.91 -13.07
N VAL A 144 15.66 -4.85 -13.28
CA VAL A 144 15.56 -5.66 -14.51
C VAL A 144 14.10 -5.76 -14.95
N ASP A 145 13.89 -5.99 -16.25
CA ASP A 145 12.55 -6.34 -16.69
C ASP A 145 12.19 -7.75 -16.17
N VAL A 146 10.98 -7.93 -15.67
CA VAL A 146 10.60 -9.18 -15.00
C VAL A 146 10.66 -10.41 -15.93
N SER A 147 10.53 -10.20 -17.25
CA SER A 147 10.67 -11.23 -18.28
C SER A 147 12.10 -11.76 -18.46
N GLU A 148 13.10 -11.01 -17.97
CA GLU A 148 14.51 -11.44 -17.92
C GLU A 148 14.75 -12.46 -16.81
N LEU A 149 13.96 -12.41 -15.73
CA LEU A 149 14.05 -13.35 -14.62
C LEU A 149 13.44 -14.69 -15.02
N LYS A 150 14.24 -15.75 -14.91
CA LYS A 150 13.82 -17.12 -15.25
C LYS A 150 13.43 -17.91 -14.02
N ALA A 151 12.53 -18.87 -14.24
CA ALA A 151 12.01 -19.80 -13.24
C ALA A 151 11.63 -19.10 -11.92
N LEU A 152 10.69 -18.16 -12.01
CA LEU A 152 10.24 -17.36 -10.88
C LEU A 152 9.36 -18.18 -9.93
N VAL A 153 9.67 -18.09 -8.64
CA VAL A 153 8.78 -18.41 -7.55
C VAL A 153 8.17 -17.10 -7.06
N ALA A 154 6.87 -16.93 -7.25
CA ALA A 154 6.16 -15.72 -6.86
C ALA A 154 5.36 -15.93 -5.57
N PHE A 155 5.44 -15.00 -4.63
CA PHE A 155 4.56 -15.01 -3.48
C PHE A 155 4.00 -13.64 -3.13
N ALA A 156 2.85 -13.61 -2.45
CA ALA A 156 2.24 -12.36 -2.01
C ALA A 156 1.41 -12.53 -0.73
N GLY A 157 1.62 -11.64 0.26
CA GLY A 157 0.88 -11.51 1.50
C GLY A 157 -0.04 -10.29 1.49
N ILE A 158 -0.98 -10.26 0.56
CA ILE A 158 -1.94 -9.15 0.35
C ILE A 158 -3.37 -9.67 0.37
N GLY A 159 -4.36 -8.80 0.57
CA GLY A 159 -5.78 -9.20 0.63
C GLY A 159 -6.33 -9.92 -0.62
N HIS A 160 -5.67 -9.84 -1.78
CA HIS A 160 -6.00 -10.65 -2.96
C HIS A 160 -4.75 -11.04 -3.77
N PRO A 161 -4.01 -12.09 -3.35
CA PRO A 161 -2.75 -12.51 -3.99
C PRO A 161 -2.82 -12.78 -5.50
N PRO A 162 -3.92 -13.35 -6.06
CA PRO A 162 -4.04 -13.56 -7.51
C PRO A 162 -3.81 -12.30 -8.35
N ARG A 163 -4.14 -11.11 -7.83
CA ARG A 163 -3.88 -9.83 -8.52
C ARG A 163 -2.41 -9.65 -8.86
N PHE A 164 -1.52 -10.00 -7.94
CA PHE A 164 -0.07 -9.89 -8.14
C PHE A 164 0.42 -10.88 -9.21
N PHE A 165 -0.03 -12.13 -9.14
CA PHE A 165 0.36 -13.16 -10.10
C PHE A 165 -0.13 -12.85 -11.52
N ASN A 166 -1.36 -12.36 -11.66
CA ASN A 166 -1.90 -11.92 -12.97
C ASN A 166 -1.10 -10.73 -13.53
N THR A 167 -0.58 -9.85 -12.66
CA THR A 167 0.30 -8.75 -13.09
C THR A 167 1.60 -9.31 -13.67
N LEU A 168 2.24 -10.26 -12.99
CA LEU A 168 3.46 -10.93 -13.49
C LEU A 168 3.20 -11.63 -14.84
N GLU A 169 2.09 -12.34 -14.97
CA GLU A 169 1.69 -13.00 -16.22
C GLU A 169 1.51 -11.99 -17.36
N SER A 170 0.83 -10.86 -17.10
CA SER A 170 0.65 -9.78 -18.09
C SER A 170 1.98 -9.15 -18.55
N MET A 171 3.01 -9.25 -17.73
CA MET A 171 4.37 -8.79 -18.04
C MET A 171 5.25 -9.88 -18.69
N ASN A 172 4.65 -11.02 -19.08
CA ASN A 172 5.35 -12.18 -19.65
C ASN A 172 6.45 -12.75 -18.73
N ALA A 173 6.21 -12.74 -17.41
CA ALA A 173 7.13 -13.33 -16.44
C ALA A 173 7.12 -14.88 -16.52
N ASP A 174 8.29 -15.51 -16.38
CA ASP A 174 8.42 -16.98 -16.37
C ASP A 174 8.13 -17.56 -14.97
N VAL A 175 6.86 -17.47 -14.54
CA VAL A 175 6.43 -17.94 -13.21
C VAL A 175 6.21 -19.46 -13.22
N LYS A 176 6.85 -20.17 -12.29
CA LYS A 176 6.72 -21.63 -12.10
C LYS A 176 5.85 -22.00 -10.93
N VAL A 177 5.96 -21.24 -9.85
CA VAL A 177 5.25 -21.49 -8.60
C VAL A 177 4.67 -20.19 -8.09
N THR A 178 3.43 -20.24 -7.62
CA THR A 178 2.77 -19.13 -6.93
C THR A 178 2.34 -19.56 -5.53
N LYS A 179 2.50 -18.68 -4.54
CA LYS A 179 2.05 -18.91 -3.17
C LYS A 179 1.40 -17.65 -2.61
N GLY A 180 0.11 -17.74 -2.31
CA GLY A 180 -0.59 -16.71 -1.54
C GLY A 180 -0.39 -16.93 -0.04
N PHE A 181 -0.17 -15.83 0.67
CA PHE A 181 -0.16 -15.76 2.13
C PHE A 181 -1.31 -14.87 2.61
N ALA A 182 -1.68 -14.97 3.90
CA ALA A 182 -2.68 -14.08 4.48
C ALA A 182 -2.17 -12.64 4.53
N ASP A 183 -3.09 -11.67 4.51
CA ASP A 183 -2.71 -10.26 4.58
C ASP A 183 -2.07 -9.94 5.94
N HIS A 184 -1.01 -9.14 5.90
CA HIS A 184 -0.16 -8.82 7.05
C HIS A 184 0.47 -10.01 7.78
N GLN A 185 0.41 -11.23 7.24
CA GLN A 185 1.05 -12.40 7.85
C GLN A 185 2.57 -12.17 7.99
N ASP A 186 3.13 -12.59 9.13
CA ASP A 186 4.59 -12.75 9.26
C ASP A 186 5.04 -13.99 8.50
N PHE A 187 6.21 -13.91 7.87
CA PHE A 187 6.75 -15.03 7.11
C PHE A 187 7.68 -15.88 7.96
N ASP A 188 7.46 -17.20 7.94
CA ASP A 188 8.47 -18.14 8.39
C ASP A 188 9.60 -18.16 7.36
N GLN A 189 10.79 -17.74 7.77
CA GLN A 189 11.98 -17.74 6.91
C GLN A 189 12.24 -19.12 6.32
N LYS A 190 12.04 -20.21 7.08
CA LYS A 190 12.26 -21.57 6.58
C LYS A 190 11.24 -21.97 5.52
N GLU A 191 10.00 -21.51 5.66
CA GLU A 191 8.96 -21.74 4.65
C GLU A 191 9.33 -21.01 3.35
N LEU A 192 9.78 -19.74 3.44
CA LEU A 192 10.19 -18.97 2.27
C LEU A 192 11.45 -19.56 1.60
N GLU A 193 12.42 -20.02 2.38
CA GLU A 193 13.62 -20.69 1.86
C GLU A 193 13.26 -22.00 1.13
N ALA A 194 12.39 -22.83 1.73
CA ALA A 194 11.92 -24.06 1.09
C ALA A 194 11.11 -23.78 -0.19
N LEU A 195 10.32 -22.71 -0.20
CA LEU A 195 9.58 -22.24 -1.36
C LEU A 195 10.55 -21.75 -2.47
N ALA A 196 11.59 -21.01 -2.09
CA ALA A 196 12.59 -20.47 -3.02
C ALA A 196 13.35 -21.55 -3.80
N LEU A 197 13.53 -22.74 -3.24
CA LEU A 197 14.19 -23.88 -3.90
C LEU A 197 13.43 -24.40 -5.14
N GLN A 198 12.18 -23.98 -5.36
CA GLN A 198 11.36 -24.42 -6.49
C GLN A 198 11.60 -23.59 -7.77
N GLY A 199 12.55 -22.66 -7.76
CA GLY A 199 12.92 -21.88 -8.94
C GLY A 199 14.28 -21.21 -8.81
N ALA A 200 14.65 -20.45 -9.82
CA ALA A 200 15.95 -19.77 -9.88
C ALA A 200 15.90 -18.36 -9.26
N ASN A 201 14.72 -17.72 -9.25
CA ASN A 201 14.51 -16.39 -8.69
C ASN A 201 13.23 -16.36 -7.85
N VAL A 202 13.21 -15.53 -6.81
CA VAL A 202 12.03 -15.29 -5.99
C VAL A 202 11.53 -13.88 -6.26
N ILE A 203 10.23 -13.69 -6.46
CA ILE A 203 9.62 -12.37 -6.60
C ILE A 203 8.42 -12.19 -5.68
N MET A 204 8.34 -11.03 -5.04
CA MET A 204 7.26 -10.69 -4.11
C MET A 204 6.70 -9.30 -4.36
N THR A 205 5.62 -8.95 -3.64
CA THR A 205 5.12 -7.57 -3.67
C THR A 205 6.11 -6.64 -2.96
N GLU A 206 6.08 -5.35 -3.32
CA GLU A 206 6.91 -4.36 -2.64
C GLU A 206 6.62 -4.29 -1.12
N LYS A 207 5.37 -4.52 -0.70
CA LYS A 207 4.96 -4.58 0.71
C LYS A 207 5.65 -5.74 1.43
N ASP A 208 5.59 -6.94 0.85
CA ASP A 208 6.20 -8.13 1.44
C ASP A 208 7.73 -8.03 1.51
N ALA A 209 8.35 -7.31 0.57
CA ALA A 209 9.78 -7.07 0.53
C ALA A 209 10.29 -6.33 1.77
N VAL A 210 9.47 -5.45 2.37
CA VAL A 210 9.81 -4.71 3.60
C VAL A 210 9.99 -5.65 4.80
N LYS A 211 9.33 -6.81 4.81
CA LYS A 211 9.50 -7.85 5.84
C LYS A 211 10.71 -8.75 5.59
N CYS A 212 11.08 -8.92 4.32
CA CYS A 212 12.11 -9.87 3.90
C CYS A 212 13.52 -9.29 3.83
N CYS A 213 13.69 -7.96 4.00
CA CYS A 213 14.97 -7.28 3.75
C CYS A 213 16.16 -7.88 4.51
N ASP A 214 15.97 -8.26 5.78
CA ASP A 214 17.06 -8.66 6.67
C ASP A 214 17.64 -10.05 6.37
N TYR A 215 16.87 -10.91 5.68
CA TYR A 215 17.24 -12.29 5.36
C TYR A 215 17.10 -12.63 3.87
N ALA A 216 16.91 -11.61 3.03
CA ALA A 216 16.79 -11.76 1.59
C ALA A 216 18.04 -12.44 1.00
N GLN A 217 17.84 -13.33 0.03
CA GLN A 217 18.92 -13.95 -0.73
C GLN A 217 19.26 -13.14 -1.98
N ASP A 218 20.39 -13.44 -2.62
CA ASP A 218 20.90 -12.66 -3.77
C ASP A 218 19.97 -12.68 -4.99
N ASN A 219 19.11 -13.69 -5.09
CA ASN A 219 18.13 -13.89 -6.16
C ASN A 219 16.69 -13.51 -5.77
N TRP A 220 16.52 -12.70 -4.71
CA TRP A 220 15.21 -12.23 -4.27
C TRP A 220 14.92 -10.83 -4.82
N TRP A 221 13.73 -10.69 -5.39
CA TRP A 221 13.26 -9.52 -6.11
C TRP A 221 11.90 -9.08 -5.57
N TYR A 222 11.56 -7.81 -5.76
CA TYR A 222 10.21 -7.32 -5.58
C TYR A 222 9.76 -6.53 -6.81
N LEU A 223 8.45 -6.49 -7.05
CA LEU A 223 7.87 -5.69 -8.12
C LEU A 223 7.17 -4.47 -7.54
N PRO A 224 7.74 -3.26 -7.71
CA PRO A 224 7.05 -2.02 -7.36
C PRO A 224 5.88 -1.78 -8.31
N VAL A 225 4.75 -1.37 -7.75
CA VAL A 225 3.57 -0.93 -8.48
C VAL A 225 3.23 0.51 -8.08
N SER A 226 2.93 1.34 -9.08
CA SER A 226 2.56 2.75 -8.89
C SER A 226 1.11 2.96 -9.29
N ALA A 227 0.38 3.72 -8.48
CA ALA A 227 -0.91 4.26 -8.89
C ALA A 227 -0.70 5.23 -10.06
N GLN A 228 -1.46 5.05 -11.12
CA GLN A 228 -1.53 5.95 -12.26
C GLN A 228 -2.93 6.50 -12.39
N PHE A 229 -3.01 7.79 -12.62
CA PHE A 229 -4.22 8.55 -12.81
C PHE A 229 -4.14 9.24 -14.17
N GLU A 230 -5.30 9.52 -14.78
CA GLU A 230 -5.36 10.48 -15.86
C GLU A 230 -4.90 11.86 -15.34
N PRO A 231 -4.06 12.61 -16.08
CA PRO A 231 -3.50 13.88 -15.59
C PRO A 231 -4.56 14.86 -15.10
N LYS A 232 -5.69 14.96 -15.81
CA LYS A 232 -6.84 15.80 -15.44
C LYS A 232 -7.43 15.45 -14.07
N ASP A 233 -7.47 14.17 -13.70
CA ASP A 233 -8.07 13.71 -12.45
C ASP A 233 -7.10 13.87 -11.28
N ALA A 234 -5.81 13.68 -11.52
CA ALA A 234 -4.77 14.05 -10.56
C ALA A 234 -4.80 15.55 -10.26
N GLU A 235 -4.94 16.40 -11.28
CA GLU A 235 -5.09 17.85 -11.10
C GLU A 235 -6.33 18.23 -10.31
N ARG A 236 -7.47 17.55 -10.52
CA ARG A 236 -8.69 17.77 -9.73
C ARG A 236 -8.47 17.54 -8.24
N ILE A 237 -7.81 16.44 -7.87
CA ILE A 237 -7.47 16.16 -6.47
C ILE A 237 -6.54 17.24 -5.90
N LEU A 238 -5.48 17.58 -6.64
CA LEU A 238 -4.51 18.58 -6.21
C LEU A 238 -5.12 19.98 -6.06
N ASN A 239 -6.04 20.37 -6.95
CA ASN A 239 -6.73 21.66 -6.86
C ASN A 239 -7.61 21.72 -5.61
N ARG A 240 -8.37 20.66 -5.31
CA ARG A 240 -9.17 20.58 -4.08
C ARG A 240 -8.30 20.70 -2.82
N ILE A 241 -7.15 20.00 -2.79
CA ILE A 241 -6.18 20.11 -1.69
C ILE A 241 -5.65 21.54 -1.55
N LYS A 242 -5.33 22.22 -2.66
CA LYS A 242 -4.84 23.61 -2.64
C LYS A 242 -5.92 24.60 -2.17
N GLU A 243 -7.16 24.43 -2.62
CA GLU A 243 -8.30 25.25 -2.20
C GLU A 243 -8.52 25.17 -0.68
N VAL A 244 -8.51 23.95 -0.14
CA VAL A 244 -8.62 23.70 1.31
C VAL A 244 -7.41 24.27 2.03
N LYS A 245 -6.19 24.01 1.57
CA LYS A 245 -4.98 24.55 2.21
C LYS A 245 -5.02 26.08 2.31
N ALA A 246 -5.50 26.76 1.27
CA ALA A 246 -5.60 28.22 1.25
C ALA A 246 -6.56 28.79 2.31
N THR A 247 -7.49 27.99 2.88
CA THR A 247 -8.34 28.46 3.98
C THR A 247 -7.62 28.46 5.33
N TYR A 248 -6.49 27.76 5.45
CA TYR A 248 -5.69 27.65 6.68
C TYR A 248 -4.53 28.66 6.76
N GLY A 249 -4.24 29.40 5.69
CA GLY A 249 -3.18 30.42 5.60
C GLY A 249 -1.97 29.96 4.81
#